data_AF-A0A6N2ATZ7-F1
#
_entry.id   AF-A0A6N2ATZ7-F1
#
_cell.length_a   1.000
_cell.length_b   1.000
_cell.length_c   1.000
_cell.angle_alpha   90.00
_cell.angle_beta   90.00
_cell.angle_gamma   90.00
#
_symmetry.space_group_name_H-M   'P 1'
#
loop_
_entity.id
_entity.type
_entity.pdbx_description
1 polymer ?
#
loop_
_entity_poly.entity_id
_entity_poly.type
_entity_poly.pdbx_seq_one_letter_code
_entity_poly.pdbx_strand_id
1 'polypeptide(L)'
;MAHNVFRAKQQSSSPRDKSLFAAVIVAVLLVCAIWSFTDPLPNLSGLLYNQNISSPEYCPPGREAVDRSSDPPEKTFYDDPELSYTIDKPIKNWDEKRVQWLKLHPSFAAGRVNRVLLLSGSQPTPCKNPRGDHLLLRFFKNKVDYCRIHGYDIFYGNTFFHPKMRSYWAKIPLVRAAMLAHPESEWILWVDSDAIFTDMDFKIPLHKYNDYNFIVHGWPDLIFKKKSWVAINAGIFLIRNCQWSMDFLDVWANMGPKSPEYKQWGKILRTTFKDKTFPESDDQSALSYLILKGEQKWRSKIHAITDYSLHGYWLGIVNRFENITANYTKIERDVPKLRRRHAEAVSDSYAAAWEPLLAEGADGKGGWRRPFITHFTGCQPCSGDHATEYVGDSCWVGMERALNFADNQVLRNFGFMHDDIKSNSPVSPLNFDFPAEDSEEFV
;
A
#
# COMPACT_ATOMS: atom_id res chain seq x y z
N MET A 1 78.09 -2.61 -25.12
CA MET A 1 77.78 -3.89 -25.80
C MET A 1 76.28 -3.96 -26.03
N ALA A 2 75.89 -4.25 -27.28
CA ALA A 2 74.59 -4.69 -27.80
C ALA A 2 73.33 -3.81 -27.57
N HIS A 3 73.03 -2.98 -28.57
CA HIS A 3 71.68 -2.58 -28.95
C HIS A 3 70.96 -3.78 -29.61
N ASN A 4 69.74 -4.11 -29.21
CA ASN A 4 68.85 -4.99 -29.97
C ASN A 4 67.61 -4.22 -30.43
N VAL A 5 67.47 -4.15 -31.75
CA VAL A 5 66.35 -3.60 -32.50
C VAL A 5 65.38 -4.74 -32.78
N PHE A 6 64.12 -4.62 -32.38
CA PHE A 6 63.04 -5.41 -32.97
C PHE A 6 62.03 -4.49 -33.64
N ARG A 7 62.00 -4.61 -34.97
CA ARG A 7 61.20 -3.87 -35.93
C ARG A 7 59.84 -4.57 -36.06
N ALA A 8 58.77 -3.94 -35.59
CA ALA A 8 57.41 -4.43 -35.82
C ALA A 8 57.04 -4.24 -37.31
N LYS A 9 56.71 -5.33 -38.00
CA LYS A 9 56.13 -5.31 -39.35
C LYS A 9 54.67 -4.84 -39.26
N GLN A 10 54.35 -3.70 -39.86
CA GLN A 10 52.98 -3.37 -40.25
C GLN A 10 52.53 -4.33 -41.36
N GLN A 11 51.55 -5.20 -41.08
CA GLN A 11 50.81 -5.92 -42.11
C GLN A 11 49.80 -4.96 -42.74
N SER A 12 50.05 -4.54 -43.98
CA SER A 12 49.04 -3.83 -44.77
C SER A 12 47.96 -4.82 -45.20
N SER A 13 46.72 -4.64 -44.73
CA SER A 13 45.57 -5.35 -45.30
C SER A 13 45.31 -4.84 -46.72
N SER A 14 45.16 -5.78 -47.65
CA SER A 14 44.94 -5.50 -49.06
C SER A 14 43.61 -4.73 -49.25
N PRO A 15 43.54 -3.75 -50.17
CA PRO A 15 42.30 -3.03 -50.47
C PRO A 15 41.16 -3.94 -50.99
N ARG A 16 41.46 -5.20 -51.37
CA ARG A 16 40.44 -6.20 -51.73
C ARG A 16 39.65 -6.73 -50.53
N ASP A 17 40.25 -6.83 -49.34
CA ASP A 17 39.59 -7.43 -48.17
C ASP A 17 38.54 -6.50 -47.53
N LYS A 18 38.76 -5.18 -47.62
CA LYS A 18 37.79 -4.17 -47.15
C LYS A 18 36.57 -4.07 -48.07
N SER A 19 36.74 -4.34 -49.36
CA SER A 19 35.65 -4.35 -50.36
C SER A 19 34.72 -5.55 -50.17
N LEU A 20 35.28 -6.74 -49.89
CA LEU A 20 34.52 -7.95 -49.58
C LEU A 20 33.72 -7.83 -48.29
N PHE A 21 34.29 -7.26 -47.23
CA PHE A 21 33.57 -7.02 -45.98
C PHE A 21 32.41 -6.03 -46.13
N ALA A 22 32.61 -4.94 -46.89
CA ALA A 22 31.56 -3.98 -47.18
C ALA A 22 30.42 -4.61 -48.02
N ALA A 23 30.76 -5.44 -49.01
CA ALA A 23 29.77 -6.13 -49.83
C ALA A 23 28.92 -7.12 -49.02
N VAL A 24 29.52 -7.85 -48.06
CA VAL A 24 28.80 -8.77 -47.18
C VAL A 24 27.85 -8.02 -46.25
N ILE A 25 28.28 -6.90 -45.68
CA ILE A 25 27.43 -6.08 -44.80
C ILE A 25 26.24 -5.51 -45.59
N VAL A 26 26.47 -5.02 -46.80
CA VAL A 26 25.38 -4.51 -47.66
C VAL A 26 24.42 -5.62 -48.06
N ALA A 27 24.91 -6.83 -48.36
CA ALA A 27 24.07 -7.98 -48.67
C ALA A 27 23.21 -8.42 -47.48
N VAL A 28 23.78 -8.45 -46.27
CA VAL A 28 23.03 -8.79 -45.04
C VAL A 28 21.96 -7.74 -44.74
N LEU A 29 22.29 -6.44 -44.88
CA LEU A 29 21.34 -5.36 -44.68
C LEU A 29 20.20 -5.39 -45.72
N LEU A 30 20.49 -5.75 -46.97
CA LEU A 30 19.47 -5.95 -48.01
C LEU A 30 18.57 -7.15 -47.71
N VAL A 31 19.13 -8.27 -47.24
CA VAL A 31 18.33 -9.44 -46.83
C VAL A 31 17.43 -9.08 -45.64
N CYS A 32 17.95 -8.36 -44.63
CA CYS A 32 17.14 -7.91 -43.49
C CYS A 32 16.06 -6.90 -43.90
N ALA A 33 16.35 -6.00 -44.84
CA ALA A 33 15.37 -5.07 -45.40
C ALA A 33 14.26 -5.82 -46.16
N ILE A 34 14.63 -6.80 -47.01
CA ILE A 34 13.65 -7.60 -47.76
C ILE A 34 12.82 -8.47 -46.79
N TRP A 35 13.41 -9.04 -45.75
CA TRP A 35 12.69 -9.75 -44.68
C TRP A 35 11.78 -8.85 -43.85
N SER A 36 12.06 -7.55 -43.73
CA SER A 36 11.16 -6.62 -43.02
C SER A 36 10.00 -6.14 -43.88
N PHE A 37 10.04 -6.35 -45.20
CA PHE A 37 8.95 -6.03 -46.13
C PHE A 37 8.24 -7.26 -46.72
N THR A 38 8.70 -8.48 -46.41
CA THR A 38 8.06 -9.73 -46.85
C THR A 38 7.81 -10.61 -45.64
N ASP A 39 6.54 -10.75 -45.24
CA ASP A 39 6.13 -11.72 -44.21
C ASP A 39 6.51 -13.14 -44.67
N PRO A 40 7.50 -13.82 -44.06
CA PRO A 40 7.95 -15.14 -44.55
C PRO A 40 6.94 -16.25 -44.27
N LEU A 41 5.89 -15.97 -43.49
CA LEU A 41 4.89 -16.94 -43.03
C LEU A 41 3.46 -16.35 -43.04
N PRO A 42 2.89 -16.02 -44.20
CA PRO A 42 1.50 -15.54 -44.29
C PRO A 42 0.47 -16.59 -43.82
N ASN A 43 0.87 -17.87 -43.75
CA ASN A 43 0.00 -18.99 -43.36
C ASN A 43 0.03 -19.36 -41.88
N LEU A 44 0.89 -18.76 -41.03
CA LEU A 44 0.82 -19.02 -39.58
C LEU A 44 -0.34 -18.25 -38.94
N SER A 45 -0.61 -17.04 -39.43
CA SER A 45 -1.76 -16.21 -39.04
C SER A 45 -3.09 -16.88 -39.41
N GLY A 46 -3.16 -17.57 -40.55
CA GLY A 46 -4.34 -18.35 -40.98
C GLY A 46 -4.55 -19.64 -40.17
N LEU A 47 -3.47 -20.25 -39.67
CA LEU A 47 -3.52 -21.44 -38.80
C LEU A 47 -4.00 -21.10 -37.38
N LEU A 48 -3.66 -19.90 -36.89
CA LEU A 48 -4.16 -19.36 -35.62
C LEU A 48 -5.59 -18.82 -35.74
N TYR A 49 -5.99 -18.33 -36.91
CA TYR A 49 -7.35 -17.84 -37.16
C TYR A 49 -8.38 -18.96 -37.36
N ASN A 50 -7.96 -20.13 -37.84
CA ASN A 50 -8.84 -21.30 -38.03
C ASN A 50 -8.92 -22.26 -36.84
N GLN A 51 -8.23 -21.96 -35.72
CA GLN A 51 -8.62 -22.54 -34.45
C GLN A 51 -9.81 -21.74 -33.92
N ASN A 52 -11.01 -22.08 -34.43
CA ASN A 52 -12.24 -21.95 -33.67
C ASN A 52 -12.09 -22.78 -32.39
N ILE A 53 -11.36 -22.23 -31.42
CA ILE A 53 -11.56 -22.57 -30.02
C ILE A 53 -12.95 -22.01 -29.74
N SER A 54 -13.95 -22.86 -29.95
CA SER A 54 -15.24 -22.71 -29.30
C SER A 54 -14.94 -22.37 -27.85
N SER A 55 -15.17 -21.12 -27.45
CA SER A 55 -15.16 -20.74 -26.06
C SER A 55 -15.98 -21.79 -25.32
N PRO A 56 -15.45 -22.45 -24.28
CA PRO A 56 -16.24 -23.42 -23.57
C PRO A 56 -17.53 -22.72 -23.12
N GLU A 57 -18.66 -23.42 -23.26
CA GLU A 57 -20.03 -23.09 -22.80
C GLU A 57 -20.13 -22.75 -21.28
N TYR A 58 -19.03 -22.37 -20.65
CA TYR A 58 -18.83 -22.22 -19.22
C TYR A 58 -18.79 -20.77 -18.74
N CYS A 59 -19.09 -19.80 -19.60
CA CYS A 59 -19.29 -18.40 -19.20
C CYS A 59 -20.80 -18.12 -19.12
N PRO A 60 -21.49 -18.50 -18.03
CA PRO A 60 -22.85 -18.05 -17.82
C PRO A 60 -22.85 -16.51 -17.80
N PRO A 61 -23.72 -15.83 -18.57
CA PRO A 61 -23.89 -14.40 -18.42
C PRO A 61 -24.52 -14.12 -17.04
N GLY A 62 -23.96 -13.16 -16.30
CA GLY A 62 -24.69 -12.49 -15.24
C GLY A 62 -24.33 -12.84 -13.79
N ARG A 63 -23.10 -12.50 -13.38
CA ARG A 63 -22.97 -11.51 -12.29
C ARG A 63 -22.28 -10.32 -12.91
N GLU A 64 -22.96 -9.18 -12.99
CA GLU A 64 -22.34 -7.97 -13.53
C GLU A 64 -21.10 -7.67 -12.70
N ALA A 65 -19.93 -7.83 -13.32
CA ALA A 65 -18.73 -7.17 -12.85
C ALA A 65 -19.03 -5.67 -12.72
N VAL A 66 -18.25 -4.95 -11.91
CA VAL A 66 -18.39 -3.51 -11.79
C VAL A 66 -18.36 -2.87 -13.18
N ASP A 67 -19.49 -2.32 -13.61
CA ASP A 67 -19.62 -1.71 -14.93
C ASP A 67 -19.18 -0.25 -14.85
N ARG A 68 -17.95 0.00 -15.29
CA ARG A 68 -17.36 1.34 -15.37
C ARG A 68 -17.78 2.13 -16.61
N SER A 69 -18.53 1.51 -17.53
CA SER A 69 -18.99 2.13 -18.78
C SER A 69 -20.40 2.72 -18.69
N SER A 70 -21.16 2.35 -17.65
CA SER A 70 -22.50 2.86 -17.40
C SER A 70 -22.48 4.09 -16.49
N ASP A 71 -22.83 5.25 -17.05
CA ASP A 71 -23.12 6.50 -16.35
C ASP A 71 -24.44 7.09 -16.89
N PRO A 72 -25.58 6.94 -16.18
CA PRO A 72 -26.88 7.39 -16.66
C PRO A 72 -26.97 8.93 -16.77
N PRO A 73 -27.77 9.47 -17.71
CA PRO A 73 -27.90 10.92 -17.94
C PRO A 73 -28.65 11.67 -16.82
N GLU A 74 -29.22 10.96 -15.84
CA GLU A 74 -29.87 11.54 -14.68
C GLU A 74 -28.91 12.40 -13.86
N LYS A 75 -29.36 13.61 -13.53
CA LYS A 75 -28.54 14.54 -12.75
C LYS A 75 -28.21 13.96 -11.37
N THR A 76 -26.96 14.06 -11.00
CA THR A 76 -26.44 13.71 -9.68
C THR A 76 -25.88 14.96 -8.99
N PHE A 77 -25.19 14.78 -7.87
CA PHE A 77 -24.47 15.87 -7.22
C PHE A 77 -23.30 16.40 -8.06
N TYR A 78 -22.85 15.66 -9.08
CA TYR A 78 -21.80 16.11 -10.00
C TYR A 78 -22.28 17.21 -10.97
N ASP A 79 -23.60 17.35 -11.16
CA ASP A 79 -24.20 18.40 -12.00
C ASP A 79 -24.44 19.73 -11.24
N ASP A 80 -24.07 19.79 -9.96
CA ASP A 80 -24.18 20.99 -9.14
C ASP A 80 -22.97 21.92 -9.39
N PRO A 81 -23.15 23.10 -10.01
CA PRO A 81 -22.04 24.01 -10.30
C PRO A 81 -21.36 24.58 -9.03
N GLU A 82 -22.01 24.46 -7.87
CA GLU A 82 -21.43 24.88 -6.58
C GLU A 82 -20.63 23.76 -5.89
N LEU A 83 -20.61 22.54 -6.45
CA LEU A 83 -19.83 21.43 -5.92
C LEU A 83 -18.35 21.80 -5.82
N SER A 84 -17.75 21.52 -4.66
CA SER A 84 -16.31 21.71 -4.47
C SER A 84 -15.66 20.54 -3.74
N TYR A 85 -14.52 20.12 -4.30
CA TYR A 85 -13.62 19.13 -3.72
C TYR A 85 -12.71 19.71 -2.63
N THR A 86 -12.64 21.04 -2.49
CA THR A 86 -11.77 21.68 -1.50
C THR A 86 -12.33 21.60 -0.09
N ILE A 87 -11.45 21.50 0.91
CA ILE A 87 -11.77 21.50 2.34
C ILE A 87 -12.39 22.82 2.85
N ASP A 88 -12.41 23.88 2.03
CA ASP A 88 -12.88 25.21 2.45
C ASP A 88 -14.38 25.42 2.28
N LYS A 89 -15.04 24.57 1.47
CA LYS A 89 -16.49 24.61 1.24
C LYS A 89 -17.14 23.37 1.87
N PRO A 90 -18.00 23.49 2.89
CA PRO A 90 -18.69 22.34 3.45
C PRO A 90 -19.62 21.67 2.43
N ILE A 91 -19.81 20.36 2.54
CA ILE A 91 -20.82 19.60 1.79
C ILE A 91 -21.94 19.24 2.74
N LYS A 92 -23.17 19.43 2.28
CA LYS A 92 -24.38 19.06 3.01
C LYS A 92 -25.12 17.96 2.28
N ASN A 93 -25.90 17.19 3.03
CA ASN A 93 -26.73 16.09 2.55
C ASN A 93 -25.92 15.05 1.74
N TRP A 94 -24.69 14.77 2.18
CA TRP A 94 -23.76 13.89 1.50
C TRP A 94 -24.24 12.44 1.48
N ASP A 95 -24.88 11.99 2.56
CA ASP A 95 -25.45 10.64 2.63
C ASP A 95 -26.57 10.46 1.60
N GLU A 96 -27.47 11.45 1.46
CA GLU A 96 -28.53 11.44 0.45
C GLU A 96 -27.96 11.48 -0.97
N LYS A 97 -26.97 12.34 -1.22
CA LYS A 97 -26.28 12.45 -2.52
C LYS A 97 -25.62 11.13 -2.92
N ARG A 98 -24.93 10.46 -1.99
CA ARG A 98 -24.33 9.12 -2.22
C ARG A 98 -25.38 8.07 -2.51
N VAL A 99 -26.47 8.04 -1.73
CA VAL A 99 -27.56 7.07 -1.93
C VAL A 99 -28.21 7.27 -3.29
N GLN A 100 -28.42 8.51 -3.73
CA GLN A 100 -28.95 8.82 -5.06
C GLN A 100 -28.00 8.33 -6.17
N TRP A 101 -26.70 8.62 -6.05
CA TRP A 101 -25.71 8.16 -7.03
C TRP A 101 -25.67 6.64 -7.12
N LEU A 102 -25.66 5.92 -5.98
CA LEU A 102 -25.65 4.46 -5.93
C LEU A 102 -26.91 3.80 -6.52
N LYS A 103 -28.07 4.47 -6.44
CA LYS A 103 -29.31 3.98 -7.08
C LYS A 103 -29.23 4.00 -8.60
N LEU A 104 -28.50 4.98 -9.15
CA LEU A 104 -28.25 5.10 -10.59
C LEU A 104 -27.12 4.16 -11.05
N HIS A 105 -26.28 3.70 -10.11
CA HIS A 105 -25.09 2.88 -10.39
C HIS A 105 -25.14 1.53 -9.64
N PRO A 106 -26.11 0.64 -9.95
CA PRO A 106 -26.35 -0.59 -9.17
C PRO A 106 -25.16 -1.57 -9.15
N SER A 107 -24.33 -1.62 -10.21
CA SER A 107 -23.11 -2.44 -10.26
C SER A 107 -22.07 -2.05 -9.20
N PHE A 108 -22.13 -0.79 -8.72
CA PHE A 108 -21.31 -0.28 -7.63
C PHE A 108 -21.93 -0.50 -6.24
N ALA A 109 -23.24 -0.71 -6.16
CA ALA A 109 -23.95 -0.94 -4.89
C ALA A 109 -23.69 -2.35 -4.31
N ALA A 110 -23.46 -3.34 -5.17
CA ALA A 110 -23.15 -4.70 -4.75
C ALA A 110 -21.84 -4.76 -3.95
N GLY A 111 -21.89 -5.39 -2.77
CA GLY A 111 -20.73 -5.55 -1.88
C GLY A 111 -20.20 -4.25 -1.26
N ARG A 112 -20.90 -3.11 -1.42
CA ARG A 112 -20.42 -1.78 -1.03
C ARG A 112 -19.89 -1.70 0.40
N VAL A 113 -20.51 -2.43 1.33
CA VAL A 113 -20.17 -2.40 2.76
C VAL A 113 -18.72 -2.80 3.06
N ASN A 114 -18.08 -3.50 2.12
CA ASN A 114 -16.69 -3.94 2.19
C ASN A 114 -15.78 -3.23 1.18
N ARG A 115 -16.27 -2.22 0.43
CA ARG A 115 -15.43 -1.47 -0.51
C ARG A 115 -14.55 -0.47 0.23
N VAL A 116 -13.24 -0.65 0.05
CA VAL A 116 -12.20 0.17 0.67
C VAL A 116 -11.38 0.84 -0.42
N LEU A 117 -11.23 2.16 -0.32
CA LEU A 117 -10.22 2.91 -1.06
C LEU A 117 -9.05 3.19 -0.12
N LEU A 118 -7.88 2.63 -0.45
CA LEU A 118 -6.64 2.94 0.26
C LEU A 118 -6.04 4.24 -0.29
N LEU A 119 -5.73 5.17 0.62
CA LEU A 119 -5.01 6.40 0.32
C LEU A 119 -3.64 6.38 0.99
N SER A 120 -2.61 6.74 0.22
CA SER A 120 -1.26 7.00 0.70
C SER A 120 -0.71 8.21 -0.04
N GLY A 121 0.40 8.77 0.43
CA GLY A 121 1.03 9.85 -0.32
C GLY A 121 2.39 10.27 0.20
N SER A 122 3.10 11.03 -0.65
CA SER A 122 4.38 11.68 -0.35
C SER A 122 4.41 13.07 -0.97
N GLN A 123 5.44 13.84 -0.63
CA GLN A 123 5.66 15.16 -1.19
C GLN A 123 5.89 15.11 -2.73
N PRO A 124 5.55 16.18 -3.48
CA PRO A 124 5.72 16.24 -4.95
C PRO A 124 7.18 16.31 -5.40
N THR A 125 8.06 16.81 -4.55
CA THR A 125 9.47 17.02 -4.87
C THR A 125 10.29 15.78 -4.53
N PRO A 126 11.42 15.55 -5.23
CA PRO A 126 12.35 14.49 -4.87
C PRO A 126 12.75 14.54 -3.39
N CYS A 127 13.02 13.38 -2.83
CA CYS A 127 13.52 13.29 -1.46
C CYS A 127 14.90 13.94 -1.32
N LYS A 128 15.15 14.51 -0.13
CA LYS A 128 16.47 15.06 0.19
C LYS A 128 17.49 13.94 0.39
N ASN A 129 17.07 12.85 1.04
CA ASN A 129 17.85 11.64 1.14
C ASN A 129 17.86 10.92 -0.22
N PRO A 130 19.03 10.66 -0.83
CA PRO A 130 19.14 9.98 -2.13
C PRO A 130 18.47 8.61 -2.17
N ARG A 131 18.34 7.93 -1.02
CA ARG A 131 17.67 6.63 -0.94
C ARG A 131 16.16 6.74 -0.65
N GLY A 132 15.66 7.93 -0.30
CA GLY A 132 14.30 8.16 0.16
C GLY A 132 13.25 7.78 -0.89
N ASP A 133 13.42 8.23 -2.14
CA ASP A 133 12.48 7.92 -3.22
C ASP A 133 12.45 6.42 -3.56
N HIS A 134 13.60 5.73 -3.45
CA HIS A 134 13.66 4.28 -3.63
C HIS A 134 12.83 3.55 -2.56
N LEU A 135 12.93 3.97 -1.29
CA LEU A 135 12.06 3.39 -0.27
C LEU A 135 10.60 3.73 -0.50
N LEU A 136 10.26 4.99 -0.80
CA LEU A 136 8.87 5.38 -1.07
C LEU A 136 8.25 4.51 -2.17
N LEU A 137 9.01 4.19 -3.22
CA LEU A 137 8.58 3.24 -4.26
C LEU A 137 8.32 1.84 -3.68
N ARG A 138 9.22 1.32 -2.84
CA ARG A 138 9.04 -0.01 -2.21
C ARG A 138 7.86 -0.05 -1.23
N PHE A 139 7.68 1.00 -0.43
CA PHE A 139 6.50 1.18 0.43
C PHE A 139 5.21 1.23 -0.39
N PHE A 140 5.22 1.93 -1.53
CA PHE A 140 4.08 1.96 -2.42
C PHE A 140 3.79 0.59 -3.05
N LYS A 141 4.82 -0.12 -3.54
CA LYS A 141 4.67 -1.51 -4.02
C LYS A 141 4.00 -2.40 -2.97
N ASN A 142 4.45 -2.36 -1.72
CA ASN A 142 3.83 -3.15 -0.63
C ASN A 142 2.32 -2.86 -0.50
N LYS A 143 1.92 -1.59 -0.55
CA LYS A 143 0.50 -1.19 -0.50
C LYS A 143 -0.27 -1.67 -1.74
N VAL A 144 0.33 -1.60 -2.93
CA VAL A 144 -0.26 -2.11 -4.17
C VAL A 144 -0.47 -3.63 -4.09
N ASP A 145 0.52 -4.37 -3.59
CA ASP A 145 0.41 -5.82 -3.41
C ASP A 145 -0.73 -6.17 -2.45
N TYR A 146 -0.81 -5.50 -1.29
CA TYR A 146 -1.90 -5.71 -0.34
C TYR A 146 -3.26 -5.37 -0.95
N CYS A 147 -3.39 -4.23 -1.64
CA CYS A 147 -4.65 -3.84 -2.28
C CYS A 147 -5.09 -4.84 -3.37
N ARG A 148 -4.14 -5.35 -4.17
CA ARG A 148 -4.41 -6.38 -5.19
C ARG A 148 -4.94 -7.67 -4.56
N ILE A 149 -4.30 -8.15 -3.48
CA ILE A 149 -4.72 -9.38 -2.77
C ILE A 149 -6.14 -9.24 -2.21
N HIS A 150 -6.46 -8.08 -1.63
CA HIS A 150 -7.73 -7.87 -0.93
C HIS A 150 -8.85 -7.28 -1.78
N GLY A 151 -8.56 -6.93 -3.04
CA GLY A 151 -9.51 -6.30 -3.96
C GLY A 151 -9.86 -4.86 -3.58
N TYR A 152 -8.91 -4.12 -3.02
CA TYR A 152 -9.06 -2.71 -2.68
C TYR A 152 -8.59 -1.82 -3.83
N ASP A 153 -9.27 -0.69 -4.02
CA ASP A 153 -8.77 0.38 -4.86
C ASP A 153 -7.66 1.15 -4.13
N ILE A 154 -6.74 1.77 -4.87
CA ILE A 154 -5.63 2.54 -4.29
C ILE A 154 -5.45 3.87 -5.03
N PHE A 155 -5.24 4.94 -4.27
CA PHE A 155 -4.84 6.25 -4.81
C PHE A 155 -3.61 6.76 -4.06
N TYR A 156 -2.60 7.19 -4.83
CA TYR A 156 -1.37 7.75 -4.29
C TYR A 156 -1.29 9.25 -4.55
N GLY A 157 -1.42 10.05 -3.49
CA GLY A 157 -1.29 11.49 -3.56
C GLY A 157 0.17 11.94 -3.60
N ASN A 158 0.57 12.62 -4.67
CA ASN A 158 1.87 13.25 -4.80
C ASN A 158 1.78 14.78 -4.95
N THR A 159 0.64 15.38 -4.59
CA THR A 159 0.40 16.83 -4.70
C THR A 159 -0.43 17.34 -3.52
N PHE A 160 -0.39 18.65 -3.29
CA PHE A 160 -1.13 19.29 -2.19
C PHE A 160 -2.48 19.81 -2.65
N PHE A 161 -3.54 19.35 -2.00
CA PHE A 161 -4.93 19.74 -2.29
C PHE A 161 -5.36 21.02 -1.56
N HIS A 162 -4.47 21.61 -0.75
CA HIS A 162 -4.67 22.91 -0.12
C HIS A 162 -3.32 23.59 0.14
N PRO A 163 -3.15 24.90 -0.18
CA PRO A 163 -1.84 25.56 -0.18
C PRO A 163 -1.13 25.61 1.18
N LYS A 164 -1.91 25.68 2.27
CA LYS A 164 -1.38 25.73 3.65
C LYS A 164 -1.29 24.36 4.33
N MET A 165 -2.03 23.35 3.87
CA MET A 165 -2.11 22.04 4.55
C MET A 165 -1.07 21.11 3.93
N ARG A 166 0.14 21.12 4.51
CA ARG A 166 1.30 20.34 4.05
C ARG A 166 1.72 19.31 5.09
N SER A 167 2.70 18.46 4.74
CA SER A 167 3.22 17.42 5.64
C SER A 167 2.07 16.54 6.16
N TYR A 168 2.07 16.20 7.43
CA TYR A 168 1.03 15.42 8.11
C TYR A 168 -0.40 15.99 7.99
N TRP A 169 -0.58 17.28 7.72
CA TRP A 169 -1.91 17.87 7.47
C TRP A 169 -2.44 17.66 6.05
N ALA A 170 -1.60 17.26 5.09
CA ALA A 170 -1.98 17.11 3.68
C ALA A 170 -3.00 15.99 3.43
N LYS A 171 -3.06 15.01 4.35
CA LYS A 171 -3.98 13.87 4.27
C LYS A 171 -5.45 14.28 4.34
N ILE A 172 -5.79 15.29 5.12
CA ILE A 172 -7.19 15.67 5.37
C ILE A 172 -7.88 16.21 4.09
N PRO A 173 -7.32 17.19 3.36
CA PRO A 173 -7.92 17.63 2.10
C PRO A 173 -8.00 16.51 1.04
N LEU A 174 -7.00 15.62 0.99
CA LEU A 174 -7.00 14.49 0.06
C LEU A 174 -8.09 13.46 0.39
N VAL A 175 -8.22 13.07 1.66
CA VAL A 175 -9.29 12.17 2.14
C VAL A 175 -10.66 12.75 1.81
N ARG A 176 -10.88 14.05 2.07
CA ARG A 176 -12.15 14.70 1.71
C ARG A 176 -12.40 14.62 0.20
N ALA A 177 -11.44 15.04 -0.63
CA ALA A 177 -11.61 15.00 -2.09
C ALA A 177 -11.87 13.58 -2.62
N ALA A 178 -11.18 12.58 -2.06
CA ALA A 178 -11.37 11.18 -2.40
C ALA A 178 -12.79 10.68 -2.05
N MET A 179 -13.37 11.11 -0.93
CA MET A 179 -14.75 10.76 -0.60
C MET A 179 -15.74 11.21 -1.67
N LEU A 180 -15.56 12.40 -2.25
CA LEU A 180 -16.38 12.88 -3.38
C LEU A 180 -16.08 12.15 -4.69
N ALA A 181 -14.83 11.85 -4.97
CA ALA A 181 -14.41 11.18 -6.20
C ALA A 181 -14.84 9.70 -6.21
N HIS A 182 -15.05 9.12 -5.03
CA HIS A 182 -15.37 7.71 -4.83
C HIS A 182 -16.65 7.52 -3.99
N PRO A 183 -17.84 7.95 -4.46
CA PRO A 183 -19.09 7.78 -3.75
C PRO A 183 -19.45 6.30 -3.51
N GLU A 184 -18.93 5.39 -4.34
CA GLU A 184 -19.06 3.93 -4.22
C GLU A 184 -18.30 3.32 -3.05
N SER A 185 -17.22 3.97 -2.62
CA SER A 185 -16.39 3.49 -1.51
C SER A 185 -17.11 3.73 -0.19
N GLU A 186 -17.20 2.71 0.66
CA GLU A 186 -17.79 2.84 1.99
C GLU A 186 -16.75 3.28 3.02
N TRP A 187 -15.51 2.81 2.86
CA TRP A 187 -14.39 3.15 3.73
C TRP A 187 -13.23 3.74 2.96
N ILE A 188 -12.65 4.78 3.52
CA ILE A 188 -11.34 5.29 3.13
C ILE A 188 -10.33 4.82 4.17
N LEU A 189 -9.29 4.11 3.75
CA LEU A 189 -8.18 3.67 4.59
C LEU A 189 -6.96 4.55 4.29
N TRP A 190 -6.64 5.47 5.18
CA TRP A 190 -5.40 6.24 5.08
C TRP A 190 -4.24 5.42 5.65
N VAL A 191 -3.11 5.37 4.93
CA VAL A 191 -1.87 4.73 5.37
C VAL A 191 -0.68 5.63 5.02
N ASP A 192 0.07 6.07 6.04
CA ASP A 192 1.27 6.89 5.87
C ASP A 192 2.31 6.17 4.97
N SER A 193 3.15 6.97 4.30
CA SER A 193 4.12 6.45 3.34
C SER A 193 5.20 5.57 3.96
N ASP A 194 5.50 5.73 5.25
CA ASP A 194 6.45 4.94 6.04
C ASP A 194 5.81 3.79 6.85
N ALA A 195 4.58 3.41 6.52
CA ALA A 195 3.90 2.23 7.05
C ALA A 195 3.84 1.07 6.03
N ILE A 196 4.07 -0.16 6.51
CA ILE A 196 4.14 -1.40 5.72
C ILE A 196 3.09 -2.38 6.21
N PHE A 197 2.32 -2.97 5.29
CA PHE A 197 1.54 -4.17 5.58
C PHE A 197 2.50 -5.35 5.75
N THR A 198 2.59 -5.88 6.96
CA THR A 198 3.48 -6.98 7.32
C THR A 198 2.74 -8.29 7.60
N ASP A 199 1.41 -8.24 7.64
CA ASP A 199 0.53 -9.39 7.46
C ASP A 199 -0.27 -9.18 6.16
N MET A 200 0.12 -9.86 5.08
CA MET A 200 -0.54 -9.74 3.78
C MET A 200 -1.84 -10.56 3.70
N ASP A 201 -2.06 -11.47 4.65
CA ASP A 201 -3.24 -12.34 4.73
C ASP A 201 -4.36 -11.68 5.57
N PHE A 202 -3.99 -10.86 6.56
CA PHE A 202 -4.96 -10.21 7.45
C PHE A 202 -5.90 -9.27 6.69
N LYS A 203 -7.21 -9.42 6.94
CA LYS A 203 -8.26 -8.55 6.42
C LYS A 203 -8.96 -7.82 7.57
N ILE A 204 -9.11 -6.50 7.42
CA ILE A 204 -9.77 -5.67 8.43
C ILE A 204 -11.22 -6.17 8.65
N PRO A 205 -11.63 -6.48 9.89
CA PRO A 205 -12.97 -7.00 10.18
C PRO A 205 -14.02 -5.87 10.20
N LEU A 206 -14.30 -5.28 9.02
CA LEU A 206 -15.17 -4.10 8.86
C LEU A 206 -16.56 -4.25 9.50
N HIS A 207 -17.09 -5.47 9.57
CA HIS A 207 -18.36 -5.79 10.22
C HIS A 207 -18.40 -5.41 11.72
N LYS A 208 -17.25 -5.36 12.40
CA LYS A 208 -17.15 -4.91 13.80
C LYS A 208 -17.35 -3.40 13.96
N TYR A 209 -17.31 -2.63 12.86
CA TYR A 209 -17.28 -1.18 12.87
C TYR A 209 -18.57 -0.53 12.39
N ASN A 210 -19.68 -1.28 12.33
CA ASN A 210 -20.97 -0.79 11.84
C ASN A 210 -21.49 0.46 12.59
N ASP A 211 -21.20 0.56 13.89
CA ASP A 211 -21.67 1.68 14.72
C ASP A 211 -20.73 2.89 14.73
N TYR A 212 -19.57 2.77 14.07
CA TYR A 212 -18.50 3.77 14.06
C TYR A 212 -18.25 4.32 12.65
N ASN A 213 -17.66 5.52 12.60
CA ASN A 213 -17.29 6.19 11.36
C ASN A 213 -15.80 6.48 11.26
N PHE A 214 -15.05 6.42 12.37
CA PHE A 214 -13.61 6.64 12.38
C PHE A 214 -12.93 5.60 13.25
N ILE A 215 -12.00 4.82 12.69
CA ILE A 215 -11.26 3.77 13.40
C ILE A 215 -9.79 4.15 13.40
N VAL A 216 -9.16 4.12 14.57
CA VAL A 216 -7.75 4.49 14.75
C VAL A 216 -7.11 3.59 15.78
N HIS A 217 -5.82 3.32 15.67
CA HIS A 217 -5.11 2.63 16.73
C HIS A 217 -4.88 3.57 17.92
N GLY A 218 -5.20 3.13 19.13
CA GLY A 218 -5.02 3.97 20.32
C GLY A 218 -5.28 3.27 21.63
N TRP A 219 -4.56 3.69 22.67
CA TRP A 219 -4.60 3.07 24.00
C TRP A 219 -5.42 3.91 24.99
N PRO A 220 -6.59 3.42 25.48
CA PRO A 220 -7.47 4.18 26.36
C PRO A 220 -6.77 4.79 27.58
N ASP A 221 -5.85 4.04 28.19
CA ASP A 221 -5.07 4.52 29.35
C ASP A 221 -4.14 5.69 28.99
N LEU A 222 -3.55 5.69 27.80
CA LEU A 222 -2.74 6.81 27.34
C LEU A 222 -3.60 8.03 27.00
N ILE A 223 -4.81 7.82 26.47
CA ILE A 223 -5.73 8.90 26.09
C ILE A 223 -6.31 9.56 27.35
N PHE A 224 -6.99 8.79 28.20
CA PHE A 224 -7.85 9.34 29.25
C PHE A 224 -7.13 9.55 30.58
N LYS A 225 -6.14 8.71 30.91
CA LYS A 225 -5.38 8.83 32.17
C LYS A 225 -4.13 9.67 31.98
N LYS A 226 -3.21 9.24 31.08
CA LYS A 226 -1.92 9.92 30.92
C LYS A 226 -2.01 11.20 30.09
N LYS A 227 -3.01 11.31 29.20
CA LYS A 227 -3.15 12.39 28.22
C LYS A 227 -1.81 12.56 27.49
N SER A 228 -1.41 11.48 26.83
CA SER A 228 -0.19 11.43 26.05
C SER A 228 -0.48 11.83 24.60
N TRP A 229 0.44 12.57 23.98
CA TRP A 229 0.31 12.91 22.55
C TRP A 229 0.53 11.70 21.61
N VAL A 230 1.16 10.63 22.10
CA VAL A 230 1.32 9.34 21.41
C VAL A 230 0.23 8.32 21.78
N ALA A 231 -0.86 8.77 22.41
CA ALA A 231 -1.93 7.89 22.85
C ALA A 231 -2.72 7.23 21.70
N ILE A 232 -2.66 7.82 20.51
CA ILE A 232 -3.24 7.32 19.27
C ILE A 232 -2.21 7.50 18.16
N ASN A 233 -2.35 6.78 17.04
CA ASN A 233 -1.56 7.01 15.83
C ASN A 233 -2.45 7.48 14.67
N ALA A 234 -2.23 8.70 14.17
CA ALA A 234 -3.00 9.26 13.05
C ALA A 234 -2.38 8.95 11.67
N GLY A 235 -1.37 8.08 11.64
CA GLY A 235 -0.75 7.65 10.39
C GLY A 235 -1.49 6.51 9.69
N ILE A 236 -2.34 5.79 10.43
CA ILE A 236 -3.24 4.78 9.87
C ILE A 236 -4.63 4.95 10.50
N PHE A 237 -5.64 5.16 9.67
CA PHE A 237 -7.03 5.19 10.13
C PHE A 237 -7.99 4.76 9.02
N LEU A 238 -9.15 4.24 9.44
CA LEU A 238 -10.31 4.09 8.57
C LEU A 238 -11.29 5.21 8.84
N ILE A 239 -11.88 5.77 7.79
CA ILE A 239 -12.96 6.74 7.89
C ILE A 239 -14.07 6.39 6.91
N ARG A 240 -15.31 6.30 7.40
CA ARG A 240 -16.48 5.94 6.60
C ARG A 240 -16.84 7.10 5.68
N ASN A 241 -17.19 6.83 4.42
CA ASN A 241 -17.63 7.86 3.49
C ASN A 241 -19.07 8.31 3.79
N CYS A 242 -19.24 9.24 4.73
CA CYS A 242 -20.57 9.69 5.18
C CYS A 242 -20.58 11.18 5.57
N GLN A 243 -21.76 11.77 5.74
CA GLN A 243 -21.91 13.18 6.11
C GLN A 243 -21.15 13.51 7.40
N TRP A 244 -21.25 12.63 8.41
CA TRP A 244 -20.52 12.80 9.67
C TRP A 244 -19.01 12.96 9.44
N SER A 245 -18.44 12.19 8.51
CA SER A 245 -17.00 12.22 8.23
C SER A 245 -16.59 13.49 7.48
N MET A 246 -17.42 13.97 6.55
CA MET A 246 -17.21 15.27 5.90
C MET A 246 -17.14 16.39 6.94
N ASP A 247 -18.09 16.43 7.86
CA ASP A 247 -18.12 17.44 8.92
C ASP A 247 -16.96 17.28 9.91
N PHE A 248 -16.60 16.04 10.24
CA PHE A 248 -15.49 15.75 11.15
C PHE A 248 -14.14 16.17 10.55
N LEU A 249 -13.91 15.96 9.26
CA LEU A 249 -12.70 16.42 8.56
C LEU A 249 -12.57 17.95 8.63
N ASP A 250 -13.67 18.70 8.53
CA ASP A 250 -13.66 20.17 8.69
C ASP A 250 -13.26 20.57 10.12
N VAL A 251 -13.82 19.90 11.15
CA VAL A 251 -13.46 20.13 12.56
C VAL A 251 -11.98 19.85 12.80
N TRP A 252 -11.47 18.73 12.29
CA TRP A 252 -10.07 18.34 12.44
C TRP A 252 -9.14 19.29 11.68
N ALA A 253 -9.47 19.66 10.44
CA ALA A 253 -8.71 20.60 9.62
C ALA A 253 -8.62 21.99 10.24
N ASN A 254 -9.64 22.42 11.00
CA ASN A 254 -9.64 23.70 11.71
C ASN A 254 -8.72 23.74 12.94
N MET A 255 -8.06 22.63 13.27
CA MET A 255 -6.93 22.60 14.22
C MET A 255 -5.57 22.70 13.51
N GLY A 256 -5.56 22.73 12.18
CA GLY A 256 -4.38 22.75 11.33
C GLY A 256 -4.08 24.11 10.69
N PRO A 257 -3.05 24.19 9.81
CA PRO A 257 -2.52 25.42 9.23
C PRO A 257 -3.51 26.27 8.42
N LYS A 258 -4.65 25.71 7.99
CA LYS A 258 -5.70 26.49 7.31
C LYS A 258 -6.41 27.47 8.26
N SER A 259 -6.42 27.19 9.56
CA SER A 259 -7.13 28.00 10.55
C SER A 259 -6.25 29.17 11.04
N PRO A 260 -6.85 30.36 11.26
CA PRO A 260 -6.14 31.48 11.91
C PRO A 260 -5.71 31.16 13.35
N GLU A 261 -6.40 30.22 14.02
CA GLU A 261 -6.10 29.73 15.37
C GLU A 261 -4.98 28.67 15.42
N TYR A 262 -4.34 28.31 14.30
CA TYR A 262 -3.33 27.24 14.26
C TYR A 262 -2.24 27.35 15.36
N LYS A 263 -1.70 28.57 15.56
CA LYS A 263 -0.71 28.84 16.63
C LYS A 263 -1.30 28.68 18.03
N GLN A 264 -2.57 29.04 18.22
CA GLN A 264 -3.28 28.87 19.48
C GLN A 264 -3.53 27.38 19.76
N TRP A 265 -3.89 26.60 18.75
CA TRP A 265 -4.02 25.15 18.87
C TRP A 265 -2.72 24.48 19.31
N GLY A 266 -1.57 24.88 18.75
CA GLY A 266 -0.26 24.40 19.23
C GLY A 266 -0.06 24.61 20.74
N LYS A 267 -0.43 25.79 21.26
CA LYS A 267 -0.38 26.09 22.71
C LYS A 267 -1.36 25.25 23.52
N ILE A 268 -2.60 25.09 23.04
CA ILE A 268 -3.64 24.28 23.70
C ILE A 268 -3.20 22.82 23.79
N LEU A 269 -2.70 22.26 22.68
CA LEU A 269 -2.26 20.87 22.61
C LEU A 269 -1.07 20.61 23.51
N ARG A 270 -0.06 21.50 23.55
CA ARG A 270 1.05 21.39 24.53
C ARG A 270 0.62 21.54 25.98
N THR A 271 -0.40 22.34 26.23
CA THR A 271 -0.94 22.48 27.59
C THR A 271 -1.70 21.22 28.01
N THR A 272 -2.36 20.56 27.05
CA THR A 272 -3.18 19.36 27.27
C THR A 272 -2.32 18.10 27.39
N PHE A 273 -1.38 17.91 26.47
CA PHE A 273 -0.48 16.76 26.39
C PHE A 273 0.93 17.17 26.86
N LYS A 274 1.24 16.89 28.13
CA LYS A 274 2.47 17.38 28.77
C LYS A 274 3.76 16.79 28.18
N ASP A 275 3.65 15.63 27.55
CA ASP A 275 4.73 14.90 26.88
C ASP A 275 4.88 15.26 25.39
N LYS A 276 4.08 16.19 24.86
CA LYS A 276 4.20 16.67 23.49
C LYS A 276 5.49 17.47 23.30
N THR A 277 6.31 17.05 22.36
CA THR A 277 7.63 17.65 22.07
C THR A 277 7.56 18.83 21.11
N PHE A 278 6.68 18.78 20.10
CA PHE A 278 6.59 19.83 19.07
C PHE A 278 5.73 21.03 19.48
N PRO A 279 6.15 22.28 19.22
CA PRO A 279 5.39 23.50 19.55
C PRO A 279 4.13 23.71 18.72
N GLU A 280 4.12 23.26 17.46
CA GLU A 280 3.00 23.42 16.54
C GLU A 280 1.87 22.44 16.81
N SER A 281 0.71 22.68 16.18
CA SER A 281 -0.39 21.71 16.13
C SER A 281 -0.10 20.67 15.05
N ASP A 282 -0.14 19.39 15.43
CA ASP A 282 -0.09 18.24 14.53
C ASP A 282 -1.43 17.51 14.51
N ASP A 283 -1.68 16.81 13.39
CA ASP A 283 -2.91 16.06 13.13
C ASP A 283 -3.18 15.00 14.20
N GLN A 284 -2.14 14.28 14.65
CA GLN A 284 -2.25 13.25 15.69
C GLN A 284 -2.69 13.83 17.04
N SER A 285 -2.02 14.87 17.52
CA SER A 285 -2.36 15.52 18.78
C SER A 285 -3.73 16.18 18.71
N ALA A 286 -4.09 16.76 17.57
CA ALA A 286 -5.41 17.32 17.32
C ALA A 286 -6.50 16.24 17.41
N LEU A 287 -6.29 15.08 16.78
CA LEU A 287 -7.23 13.95 16.86
C LEU A 287 -7.34 13.40 18.28
N SER A 288 -6.21 13.24 18.98
CA SER A 288 -6.19 12.84 20.40
C SER A 288 -6.99 13.83 21.26
N TYR A 289 -6.89 15.14 20.98
CA TYR A 289 -7.68 16.17 21.68
C TYR A 289 -9.18 16.04 21.38
N LEU A 290 -9.57 15.80 20.13
CA LEU A 290 -10.98 15.60 19.77
C LEU A 290 -11.56 14.36 20.44
N ILE A 291 -10.78 13.27 20.57
CA ILE A 291 -11.21 12.07 21.32
C ILE A 291 -11.33 12.36 22.82
N LEU A 292 -10.43 13.16 23.39
CA LEU A 292 -10.39 13.45 24.84
C LEU A 292 -11.41 14.53 25.26
N LYS A 293 -11.58 15.57 24.46
CA LYS A 293 -12.27 16.83 24.81
C LYS A 293 -13.34 17.27 23.79
N GLY A 294 -13.44 16.62 22.63
CA GLY A 294 -14.41 16.98 21.60
C GLY A 294 -15.87 16.78 22.05
N GLU A 295 -16.80 17.33 21.27
CA GLU A 295 -18.23 17.11 21.49
C GLU A 295 -18.60 15.62 21.43
N GLN A 296 -19.64 15.22 22.16
CA GLN A 296 -20.09 13.82 22.23
C GLN A 296 -20.46 13.24 20.87
N LYS A 297 -21.01 14.07 19.96
CA LYS A 297 -21.35 13.67 18.58
C LYS A 297 -20.15 13.19 17.76
N TRP A 298 -18.95 13.67 18.07
CA TRP A 298 -17.71 13.22 17.45
C TRP A 298 -17.17 11.99 18.17
N ARG A 299 -17.00 12.08 19.49
CA ARG A 299 -16.38 11.03 20.30
C ARG A 299 -17.11 9.68 20.21
N SER A 300 -18.44 9.70 20.15
CA SER A 300 -19.26 8.48 20.06
C SER A 300 -19.09 7.69 18.75
N LYS A 301 -18.52 8.31 17.71
CA LYS A 301 -18.32 7.68 16.39
C LYS A 301 -16.85 7.37 16.08
N ILE A 302 -15.94 7.72 16.98
CA ILE A 302 -14.51 7.40 16.89
C ILE A 302 -14.22 6.17 17.76
N HIS A 303 -13.62 5.14 17.19
CA HIS A 303 -13.22 3.93 17.89
C HIS A 303 -11.68 3.82 17.89
N ALA A 304 -11.10 3.91 19.09
CA ALA A 304 -9.69 3.63 19.31
C ALA A 304 -9.51 2.13 19.61
N ILE A 305 -8.85 1.41 18.70
CA ILE A 305 -8.68 -0.04 18.78
C ILE A 305 -7.29 -0.43 19.26
N THR A 306 -7.22 -1.60 19.91
CA THR A 306 -5.97 -2.27 20.30
C THR A 306 -5.94 -3.75 19.93
N ASP A 307 -7.00 -4.26 19.29
CA ASP A 307 -7.22 -5.69 19.06
C ASP A 307 -6.23 -6.30 18.05
N TYR A 308 -5.66 -5.46 17.20
CA TYR A 308 -4.61 -5.80 16.25
C TYR A 308 -3.78 -4.54 15.95
N SER A 309 -2.60 -4.75 15.38
CA SER A 309 -1.60 -3.73 15.05
C SER A 309 -2.00 -2.93 13.80
N LEU A 310 -3.16 -2.27 13.82
CA LEU A 310 -3.50 -1.24 12.82
C LEU A 310 -2.41 -0.16 12.75
N HIS A 311 -1.76 0.09 13.88
CA HIS A 311 -0.44 0.70 13.94
C HIS A 311 0.45 -0.15 14.85
N GLY A 312 1.48 -0.78 14.29
CA GLY A 312 2.52 -1.48 15.03
C GLY A 312 3.82 -0.68 15.05
N TYR A 313 4.28 -0.27 16.23
CA TYR A 313 5.53 0.49 16.36
C TYR A 313 6.76 -0.36 16.01
N TRP A 314 7.50 0.06 14.99
CA TRP A 314 8.53 -0.75 14.33
C TRP A 314 9.61 -1.31 15.28
N LEU A 315 10.07 -0.52 16.28
CA LEU A 315 11.10 -0.96 17.23
C LEU A 315 10.70 -2.24 17.99
N GLY A 316 9.41 -2.40 18.29
CA GLY A 316 8.89 -3.58 18.98
C GLY A 316 8.66 -4.78 18.07
N ILE A 317 8.90 -4.65 16.76
CA ILE A 317 8.49 -5.62 15.74
C ILE A 317 9.69 -6.17 14.98
N VAL A 318 10.56 -5.31 14.44
CA VAL A 318 11.52 -5.73 13.39
C VAL A 318 12.49 -6.82 13.83
N ASN A 319 12.82 -6.90 15.12
CA ASN A 319 13.71 -7.94 15.65
C ASN A 319 13.01 -9.28 15.92
N ARG A 320 11.70 -9.36 15.70
CA ARG A 320 10.91 -10.58 15.86
C ARG A 320 10.66 -11.32 14.55
N PHE A 321 10.96 -10.74 13.39
CA PHE A 321 10.58 -11.30 12.09
C PHE A 321 11.05 -12.74 11.89
N GLU A 322 12.30 -13.05 12.25
CA GLU A 322 12.83 -14.41 12.12
C GLU A 322 12.08 -15.41 13.01
N ASN A 323 11.74 -15.02 14.25
CA ASN A 323 10.94 -15.85 15.15
C ASN A 323 9.49 -16.02 14.65
N ILE A 324 8.89 -14.96 14.11
CA ILE A 324 7.55 -15.03 13.51
C ILE A 324 7.59 -16.00 12.31
N THR A 325 8.55 -15.84 11.39
CA THR A 325 8.73 -16.74 10.25
C THR A 325 8.88 -18.19 10.70
N ALA A 326 9.76 -18.47 11.67
CA ALA A 326 9.97 -19.83 12.17
C ALA A 326 8.69 -20.47 12.72
N ASN A 327 7.87 -19.72 13.47
CA ASN A 327 6.60 -20.24 13.99
C ASN A 327 5.58 -20.51 12.87
N TYR A 328 5.46 -19.60 11.89
CA TYR A 328 4.57 -19.81 10.74
C TYR A 328 5.03 -21.01 9.89
N THR A 329 6.32 -21.11 9.57
CA THR A 329 6.89 -22.25 8.83
C THR A 329 6.64 -23.57 9.55
N LYS A 330 6.75 -23.61 10.89
CA LYS A 330 6.44 -24.80 11.68
C LYS A 330 4.98 -25.23 11.53
N ILE A 331 4.05 -24.27 11.60
CA ILE A 331 2.61 -24.56 11.41
C ILE A 331 2.33 -25.03 9.98
N GLU A 332 2.88 -24.37 8.95
CA GLU A 332 2.71 -24.78 7.54
C GLU A 332 3.20 -26.21 7.29
N ARG A 333 4.31 -26.60 7.93
CA ARG A 333 4.88 -27.95 7.80
C ARG A 333 3.90 -29.04 8.23
N ASP A 334 3.07 -28.78 9.23
CA ASP A 334 2.14 -29.77 9.78
C ASP A 334 0.75 -29.72 9.14
N VAL A 335 0.45 -28.68 8.34
CA VAL A 335 -0.89 -28.44 7.77
C VAL A 335 -0.87 -28.48 6.23
N PRO A 336 -1.22 -29.62 5.59
CA PRO A 336 -1.19 -29.75 4.12
C PRO A 336 -2.02 -28.70 3.37
N LYS A 337 -3.12 -28.24 3.96
CA LYS A 337 -3.97 -27.18 3.38
C LYS A 337 -3.22 -25.86 3.21
N LEU A 338 -2.26 -25.54 4.09
CA LEU A 338 -1.45 -24.32 4.00
C LEU A 338 -0.30 -24.46 3.00
N ARG A 339 0.23 -25.66 2.78
CA ARG A 339 1.29 -25.89 1.77
C ARG A 339 0.78 -25.86 0.34
N ARG A 340 -0.49 -26.23 0.16
CA ARG A 340 -1.15 -26.27 -1.14
C ARG A 340 -1.05 -24.90 -1.84
N ARG A 341 -0.42 -24.91 -3.01
CA ARG A 341 -0.41 -23.76 -3.93
C ARG A 341 -1.83 -23.36 -4.33
N HIS A 342 -2.08 -22.07 -4.39
CA HIS A 342 -3.37 -21.50 -4.73
C HIS A 342 -3.18 -20.22 -5.56
N ALA A 343 -4.23 -19.80 -6.26
CA ALA A 343 -4.22 -18.52 -6.97
C ALA A 343 -4.40 -17.38 -5.97
N GLU A 344 -3.72 -16.25 -6.19
CA GLU A 344 -3.85 -15.03 -5.38
C GLU A 344 -5.32 -14.54 -5.33
N ALA A 345 -6.11 -14.82 -6.38
CA ALA A 345 -7.53 -14.47 -6.45
C ALA A 345 -8.42 -15.16 -5.38
N VAL A 346 -7.90 -16.18 -4.69
CA VAL A 346 -8.62 -16.90 -3.61
C VAL A 346 -7.89 -16.83 -2.26
N SER A 347 -7.02 -15.83 -2.07
CA SER A 347 -6.24 -15.62 -0.84
C SER A 347 -7.10 -15.52 0.43
N ASP A 348 -8.34 -15.00 0.34
CA ASP A 348 -9.29 -14.99 1.47
C ASP A 348 -9.53 -16.40 2.05
N SER A 349 -9.57 -17.44 1.19
CA SER A 349 -9.74 -18.83 1.66
C SER A 349 -8.47 -19.38 2.32
N TYR A 350 -7.29 -18.89 1.91
CA TYR A 350 -6.02 -19.25 2.50
C TYR A 350 -5.85 -18.58 3.87
N ALA A 351 -6.10 -17.28 3.96
CA ALA A 351 -6.12 -16.53 5.21
C ALA A 351 -7.10 -17.14 6.23
N ALA A 352 -8.31 -17.54 5.80
CA ALA A 352 -9.27 -18.20 6.68
C ALA A 352 -8.80 -19.56 7.23
N ALA A 353 -7.89 -20.25 6.53
CA ALA A 353 -7.30 -21.49 7.02
C ALA A 353 -6.26 -21.25 8.14
N TRP A 354 -5.67 -20.05 8.18
CA TRP A 354 -4.74 -19.65 9.23
C TRP A 354 -5.42 -19.30 10.55
N GLU A 355 -6.57 -18.61 10.52
CA GLU A 355 -7.16 -18.01 11.73
C GLU A 355 -7.30 -18.97 12.93
N PRO A 356 -7.79 -20.22 12.79
CA PRO A 356 -7.88 -21.15 13.94
C PRO A 356 -6.51 -21.51 14.54
N LEU A 357 -5.46 -21.51 13.71
CA LEU A 357 -4.10 -21.88 14.10
C LEU A 357 -3.35 -20.70 14.74
N LEU A 358 -3.84 -19.48 14.53
CA LEU A 358 -3.27 -18.25 15.08
C LEU A 358 -3.98 -17.78 16.36
N ALA A 359 -4.96 -18.53 16.87
CA ALA A 359 -5.82 -18.11 17.99
C ALA A 359 -5.04 -17.83 19.29
N GLU A 360 -3.93 -18.54 19.54
CA GLU A 360 -3.06 -18.34 20.70
C GLU A 360 -1.95 -17.29 20.44
N GLY A 361 -1.83 -16.81 19.20
CA GLY A 361 -0.82 -15.85 18.79
C GLY A 361 -1.29 -14.41 19.02
N ALA A 362 -0.45 -13.62 19.70
CA ALA A 362 -0.59 -12.17 19.73
C ALA A 362 0.32 -11.52 18.68
N ASP A 363 -0.09 -10.39 18.12
CA ASP A 363 0.70 -9.64 17.13
C ASP A 363 1.53 -8.50 17.76
N GLY A 364 1.09 -8.04 18.94
CA GLY A 364 1.75 -7.06 19.80
C GLY A 364 3.03 -7.56 20.49
N LYS A 365 3.48 -6.82 21.51
CA LYS A 365 4.78 -7.03 22.17
C LYS A 365 4.91 -8.44 22.75
N GLY A 366 5.96 -9.14 22.34
CA GLY A 366 6.27 -10.50 22.81
C GLY A 366 5.45 -11.60 22.12
N GLY A 367 4.52 -11.25 21.24
CA GLY A 367 3.76 -12.22 20.45
C GLY A 367 4.55 -12.80 19.28
N TRP A 368 3.98 -13.81 18.63
CA TRP A 368 4.55 -14.51 17.48
C TRP A 368 3.66 -14.44 16.23
N ARG A 369 2.46 -13.85 16.32
CA ARG A 369 1.61 -13.57 15.16
C ARG A 369 2.21 -12.41 14.36
N ARG A 370 2.06 -12.43 13.04
CA ARG A 370 2.43 -11.30 12.18
C ARG A 370 1.68 -10.03 12.63
N PRO A 371 2.36 -8.91 12.89
CA PRO A 371 1.69 -7.63 13.05
C PRO A 371 1.04 -7.23 11.74
N PHE A 372 -0.17 -6.67 11.80
CA PHE A 372 -0.86 -6.24 10.59
C PHE A 372 -0.07 -5.16 9.84
N ILE A 373 0.27 -4.06 10.53
CA ILE A 373 1.06 -2.97 9.97
C ILE A 373 2.27 -2.69 10.86
N THR A 374 3.46 -2.63 10.25
CA THR A 374 4.68 -2.10 10.85
C THR A 374 4.90 -0.67 10.39
N HIS A 375 4.85 0.29 11.32
CA HIS A 375 4.93 1.72 11.04
C HIS A 375 6.25 2.31 11.56
N PHE A 376 7.05 2.87 10.66
CA PHE A 376 8.38 3.45 10.92
C PHE A 376 8.33 4.91 11.40
N THR A 377 7.39 5.19 12.32
CA THR A 377 7.21 6.51 12.91
C THR A 377 8.55 7.06 13.40
N GLY A 378 8.91 8.27 12.94
CA GLY A 378 10.14 8.94 13.32
C GLY A 378 11.37 8.58 12.50
N CYS A 379 11.31 7.66 11.53
CA CYS A 379 12.46 7.32 10.69
C CYS A 379 12.63 8.18 9.42
N GLN A 380 11.65 9.01 9.09
CA GLN A 380 11.65 10.03 8.02
C GLN A 380 12.52 9.68 6.78
N PRO A 381 12.21 8.58 6.06
CA PRO A 381 13.09 8.05 5.02
C PRO A 381 13.42 9.06 3.92
N CYS A 382 12.52 10.01 3.67
CA CYS A 382 12.65 11.02 2.64
C CYS A 382 13.56 12.21 3.00
N SER A 383 13.53 12.68 4.26
CA SER A 383 14.47 13.72 4.70
C SER A 383 15.85 13.14 4.95
N GLY A 384 15.91 11.88 5.43
CA GLY A 384 17.13 11.25 5.92
C GLY A 384 17.39 11.53 7.41
N ASP A 385 16.55 12.36 8.04
CA ASP A 385 16.57 12.56 9.48
C ASP A 385 15.89 11.38 10.18
N HIS A 386 16.08 11.26 11.48
CA HIS A 386 15.30 10.36 12.30
C HIS A 386 15.19 10.87 13.74
N ALA A 387 14.27 10.29 14.50
CA ALA A 387 14.17 10.54 15.93
C ALA A 387 15.51 10.22 16.62
N THR A 388 15.92 11.07 17.56
CA THR A 388 17.24 11.02 18.21
C THR A 388 17.52 9.73 18.98
N GLU A 389 16.45 9.04 19.40
CA GLU A 389 16.48 7.75 20.06
C GLU A 389 16.83 6.58 19.11
N TYR A 390 16.78 6.78 17.80
CA TYR A 390 17.18 5.79 16.82
C TYR A 390 18.65 5.95 16.48
N VAL A 391 19.38 4.83 16.44
CA VAL A 391 20.83 4.82 16.33
C VAL A 391 21.24 4.36 14.93
N GLY A 392 22.10 5.15 14.28
CA GLY A 392 22.72 4.81 12.99
C GLY A 392 21.70 4.39 11.94
N ASP A 393 22.01 3.32 11.21
CA ASP A 393 21.18 2.85 10.08
C ASP A 393 19.99 1.95 10.51
N SER A 394 19.64 1.92 11.81
CA SER A 394 18.61 1.02 12.34
C SER A 394 17.25 1.20 11.66
N CYS A 395 16.84 2.43 11.37
CA CYS A 395 15.64 2.73 10.58
C CYS A 395 15.71 2.10 9.19
N TRP A 396 16.83 2.26 8.50
CA TRP A 396 16.99 1.82 7.12
C TRP A 396 16.97 0.29 7.01
N VAL A 397 17.79 -0.36 7.84
CA VAL A 397 17.86 -1.82 7.93
C VAL A 397 16.52 -2.40 8.36
N GLY A 398 15.82 -1.74 9.29
CA GLY A 398 14.49 -2.14 9.72
C GLY A 398 13.47 -2.10 8.58
N MET A 399 13.46 -1.03 7.78
CA MET A 399 12.55 -0.87 6.64
C MET A 399 12.78 -1.94 5.57
N GLU A 400 14.04 -2.19 5.18
CA GLU A 400 14.36 -3.23 4.19
C GLU A 400 13.93 -4.62 4.67
N ARG A 401 14.22 -4.96 5.93
CA ARG A 401 13.78 -6.23 6.53
C ARG A 401 12.27 -6.37 6.55
N ALA A 402 11.54 -5.32 6.92
CA ALA A 402 10.07 -5.34 6.97
C ALA A 402 9.46 -5.46 5.56
N LEU A 403 10.03 -4.78 4.56
CA LEU A 403 9.62 -4.90 3.17
C LEU A 403 9.84 -6.32 2.65
N ASN A 404 11.01 -6.92 2.88
CA ASN A 404 11.31 -8.28 2.43
C ASN A 404 10.49 -9.34 3.19
N PHE A 405 10.23 -9.11 4.48
CA PHE A 405 9.34 -9.96 5.29
C PHE A 405 7.90 -10.01 4.74
N ALA A 406 7.37 -8.85 4.32
CA ALA A 406 6.06 -8.77 3.67
C ALA A 406 6.10 -9.36 2.24
N ASP A 407 7.15 -9.05 1.48
CA ASP A 407 7.30 -9.50 0.09
C ASP A 407 7.42 -11.03 -0.02
N ASN A 408 8.02 -11.69 0.98
CA ASN A 408 8.03 -13.16 1.06
C ASN A 408 6.62 -13.78 1.03
N GLN A 409 5.64 -13.13 1.64
CA GLN A 409 4.24 -13.61 1.64
C GLN A 409 3.62 -13.48 0.24
N VAL A 410 3.99 -12.45 -0.51
CA VAL A 410 3.58 -12.25 -1.91
C VAL A 410 4.28 -13.26 -2.82
N LEU A 411 5.61 -13.33 -2.75
CA LEU A 411 6.45 -14.19 -3.58
C LEU A 411 6.14 -15.68 -3.39
N ARG A 412 5.61 -16.08 -2.23
CA ARG A 412 5.14 -17.46 -1.97
C ARG A 412 4.14 -17.95 -3.01
N ASN A 413 3.27 -17.07 -3.52
CA ASN A 413 2.30 -17.37 -4.57
C ASN A 413 2.93 -17.49 -5.96
N PHE A 414 4.10 -16.87 -6.16
CA PHE A 414 4.90 -16.99 -7.38
C PHE A 414 5.91 -18.15 -7.31
N GLY A 415 5.99 -18.84 -6.16
CA GLY A 415 6.93 -19.95 -5.95
C GLY A 415 8.36 -19.50 -5.66
N PHE A 416 8.55 -18.30 -5.10
CA PHE A 416 9.86 -17.75 -4.73
C PHE A 416 9.87 -17.25 -3.28
N MET A 417 11.05 -17.05 -2.72
CA MET A 417 11.26 -16.41 -1.43
C MET A 417 12.66 -15.77 -1.37
N HIS A 418 12.81 -14.69 -0.60
CA HIS A 418 14.12 -14.15 -0.22
C HIS A 418 14.87 -15.15 0.67
N ASP A 419 16.16 -15.38 0.38
CA ASP A 419 17.02 -16.28 1.19
C ASP A 419 17.26 -15.73 2.61
N ASP A 420 17.44 -14.41 2.71
CA ASP A 420 17.54 -13.66 3.94
C ASP A 420 16.77 -12.34 3.76
N ILE A 421 15.93 -11.98 4.72
CA ILE A 421 15.19 -10.71 4.70
C ILE A 421 16.10 -9.48 4.76
N LYS A 422 17.40 -9.65 5.02
CA LYS A 422 18.42 -8.58 4.92
C LYS A 422 18.95 -8.38 3.50
N SER A 423 18.69 -9.32 2.59
CA SER A 423 19.08 -9.21 1.18
C SER A 423 17.84 -8.93 0.31
N ASN A 424 18.02 -8.17 -0.77
CA ASN A 424 16.92 -7.82 -1.67
C ASN A 424 16.89 -8.68 -2.94
N SER A 425 17.99 -9.35 -3.31
CA SER A 425 18.16 -10.12 -4.54
C SER A 425 19.48 -10.91 -4.52
N PRO A 426 19.58 -12.08 -5.18
CA PRO A 426 18.50 -12.82 -5.83
C PRO A 426 17.50 -13.43 -4.83
N VAL A 427 16.34 -13.85 -5.34
CA VAL A 427 15.37 -14.69 -4.61
C VAL A 427 15.51 -16.13 -5.09
N SER A 428 15.19 -17.10 -4.22
CA SER A 428 15.29 -18.53 -4.53
C SER A 428 13.92 -19.15 -4.82
N PRO A 429 13.84 -20.12 -5.74
CA PRO A 429 12.62 -20.88 -5.96
C PRO A 429 12.31 -21.77 -4.75
N LEU A 430 11.01 -21.97 -4.49
CA LEU A 430 10.52 -22.86 -3.44
C LEU A 430 10.16 -24.24 -4.01
N ASN A 431 10.47 -25.30 -3.25
CA ASN A 431 10.00 -26.66 -3.52
C ASN A 431 8.48 -26.70 -3.64
N PHE A 432 7.94 -27.66 -4.41
CA PHE A 432 6.51 -27.73 -4.70
C PHE A 432 5.65 -27.78 -3.42
N ASP A 433 6.08 -28.58 -2.44
CA ASP A 433 5.40 -28.78 -1.15
C ASP A 433 6.11 -28.07 0.02
N PHE A 434 6.83 -26.96 -0.23
CA PHE A 434 7.46 -26.19 0.85
C PHE A 434 6.44 -25.79 1.94
N PRO A 435 6.77 -25.88 3.25
CA PRO A 435 8.06 -26.25 3.85
C PRO A 435 8.10 -27.71 4.36
N ALA A 436 7.43 -28.64 3.69
CA ALA A 436 7.59 -30.06 3.99
C ALA A 436 9.07 -30.43 3.89
N GLU A 437 9.54 -31.29 4.81
CA GLU A 437 10.84 -31.91 4.65
C GLU A 437 10.77 -32.79 3.40
N ASP A 438 11.79 -32.71 2.53
CA ASP A 438 11.90 -33.62 1.41
C ASP A 438 11.79 -35.02 2.01
N SER A 439 10.75 -35.78 1.62
CA SER A 439 10.71 -37.20 1.95
C SER A 439 12.05 -37.75 1.47
N GLU A 440 12.86 -38.30 2.38
CA GLU A 440 13.99 -39.15 1.99
C GLU A 440 13.48 -40.01 0.83
N GLU A 441 14.08 -39.83 -0.35
CA GLU A 441 13.69 -40.56 -1.55
C GLU A 441 13.69 -42.05 -1.16
N PHE A 442 12.52 -42.64 -0.99
CA PHE A 442 12.39 -44.07 -1.02
C PHE A 442 12.55 -44.48 -2.49
N VAL A 443 13.79 -44.56 -2.97
CA VAL A 443 14.36 -45.62 -3.83
C VAL A 443 15.89 -45.58 -3.74
#